data_AF-A0A1B1N395-F1
#
_entry.id   AF-A0A1B1N395-F1
#
_cell.length_a   1.000
_cell.length_b   1.000
_cell.length_c   1.000
_cell.angle_alpha   90.00
_cell.angle_beta   90.00
_cell.angle_gamma   90.00
#
_symmetry.space_group_name_H-M   'P 1'
#
loop_
_entity.id
_entity.type
_entity.pdbx_description
1 polymer ?
#
loop_
_entity_poly.entity_id
_entity_poly.type
_entity_poly.pdbx_seq_one_letter_code
_entity_poly.pdbx_strand_id
1 'polypeptide(L)'
;MLTKTERLILSNQLQILKALNLGDGDYYDEKIKILQRGYAHYYDQVLDMVSDDIPEHISDEVFLILNMFRALQLSFEEWDGQEQPEASRPAASDMLSAKPGQIYPEILEFRGFSRHWEFQHFSFASFVIDEDGQYEEFSRPEGYDSLRPMLPQYRYMLRQWSLTGRKQALSLEEVRFITSLPDADAVRLFSRQRGQNTAN
;
A
#
# COMPACT_ATOMS: atom_id res chain seq x y z
N MET A 1 -6.44 28.89 -4.39
CA MET A 1 -6.08 30.33 -4.36
C MET A 1 -6.03 30.77 -2.91
N LEU A 2 -4.89 31.28 -2.44
CA LEU A 2 -4.76 31.75 -1.05
C LEU A 2 -5.41 33.13 -0.83
N THR A 3 -6.12 33.29 0.29
CA THR A 3 -6.70 34.57 0.71
C THR A 3 -5.61 35.57 1.12
N LYS A 4 -5.94 36.87 1.18
CA LYS A 4 -4.98 37.89 1.69
C LYS A 4 -4.55 37.59 3.13
N THR A 5 -5.48 37.08 3.95
CA THR A 5 -5.23 36.70 5.33
C THR A 5 -4.30 35.51 5.43
N GLU A 6 -4.54 34.44 4.67
CA GLU A 6 -3.64 33.26 4.62
C GLU A 6 -2.22 33.66 4.20
N ARG A 7 -2.08 34.50 3.18
CA ARG A 7 -0.76 34.98 2.74
C ARG A 7 -0.03 35.79 3.81
N LEU A 8 -0.76 36.60 4.57
CA LEU A 8 -0.20 37.35 5.70
C LEU A 8 0.24 36.40 6.82
N ILE A 9 -0.59 35.43 7.18
CA ILE A 9 -0.28 34.43 8.21
C ILE A 9 0.98 33.63 7.82
N LEU A 10 1.01 33.08 6.61
CA LEU A 10 2.15 32.31 6.11
C LEU A 10 3.42 33.16 6.02
N SER A 11 3.31 34.42 5.56
CA SER A 11 4.47 35.33 5.51
C SER A 11 5.03 35.60 6.90
N ASN A 12 4.17 35.76 7.91
CA ASN A 12 4.61 35.96 9.29
C ASN A 12 5.28 34.69 9.85
N GLN A 13 4.75 33.51 9.57
CA GLN A 13 5.35 32.23 9.99
C GLN A 13 6.75 32.04 9.39
N LEU A 14 6.93 32.30 8.09
CA LEU A 14 8.24 32.20 7.44
C LEU A 14 9.24 33.23 8.00
N GLN A 15 8.80 34.46 8.34
CA GLN A 15 9.65 35.44 9.00
C GLN A 15 10.10 34.98 10.40
N ILE A 16 9.21 34.33 11.16
CA ILE A 16 9.56 33.75 12.47
C ILE A 16 10.58 32.62 12.28
N LEU A 17 10.35 31.68 11.36
CA LEU A 17 11.28 30.57 11.08
C LEU A 17 12.66 31.08 10.66
N LYS A 18 12.70 32.10 9.80
CA LYS A 18 13.93 32.79 9.41
C LYS A 18 14.64 33.42 10.62
N ALA A 19 13.89 34.13 11.48
CA ALA A 19 14.45 34.77 12.66
C ALA A 19 14.99 33.76 13.69
N LEU A 20 14.39 32.56 13.75
CA LEU A 20 14.87 31.44 14.58
C LEU A 20 16.06 30.70 13.95
N ASN A 21 16.51 31.09 12.76
CA ASN A 21 17.57 30.44 11.99
C ASN A 21 17.31 28.93 11.77
N LEU A 22 16.05 28.56 11.57
CA LEU A 22 15.60 27.17 11.43
C LEU A 22 15.61 26.68 9.98
N GLY A 23 16.65 26.99 9.20
CA GLY A 23 16.75 26.57 7.81
C GLY A 23 17.53 27.56 6.97
N ASP A 24 17.31 27.50 5.66
CA ASP A 24 17.96 28.38 4.70
C ASP A 24 17.24 29.74 4.64
N GLY A 25 17.98 30.83 4.91
CA GLY A 25 17.45 32.19 4.85
C GLY A 25 16.95 32.58 3.46
N ASP A 26 17.61 32.11 2.40
CA ASP A 26 17.25 32.42 1.02
C ASP A 26 15.95 31.70 0.63
N TYR A 27 15.78 30.45 1.09
CA TYR A 27 14.53 29.69 0.94
C TYR A 27 13.33 30.44 1.54
N TYR A 28 13.49 31.03 2.73
CA TYR A 28 12.42 31.81 3.36
C TYR A 28 12.14 33.13 2.64
N ASP A 29 13.17 33.85 2.22
CA ASP A 29 13.02 35.15 1.55
C ASP A 29 12.27 35.03 0.22
N GLU A 30 12.56 33.99 -0.56
CA GLU A 30 11.86 33.70 -1.80
C GLU A 30 10.35 33.48 -1.55
N LYS A 31 10.01 32.60 -0.61
CA LYS A 31 8.61 32.24 -0.29
C LYS A 31 7.83 33.40 0.33
N ILE A 32 8.46 34.20 1.21
CA ILE A 32 7.86 35.43 1.74
C ILE A 32 7.52 36.40 0.61
N LYS A 33 8.43 36.60 -0.34
CA LYS A 33 8.22 37.49 -1.49
C LYS A 33 7.08 37.00 -2.38
N ILE A 34 6.98 35.70 -2.65
CA ILE A 34 5.87 35.09 -3.40
C ILE A 34 4.53 35.42 -2.75
N LEU A 35 4.41 35.21 -1.43
CA LEU A 35 3.17 35.43 -0.68
C LEU A 35 2.79 36.92 -0.63
N GLN A 36 3.73 37.79 -0.29
CA GLN A 36 3.49 39.24 -0.16
C GLN A 36 3.09 39.88 -1.49
N ARG A 37 3.73 39.48 -2.60
CA ARG A 37 3.43 40.01 -3.94
C ARG A 37 2.25 39.32 -4.62
N GLY A 38 1.80 38.19 -4.07
CA GLY A 38 0.63 37.47 -4.56
C GLY A 38 0.87 36.75 -5.87
N TYR A 39 2.06 36.17 -6.05
CA TYR A 39 2.39 35.41 -7.23
C TYR A 39 1.74 34.03 -7.18
N ALA A 40 0.44 33.97 -7.48
CA ALA A 40 -0.38 32.77 -7.34
C ALA A 40 0.16 31.53 -8.08
N HIS A 41 0.86 31.74 -9.20
CA HIS A 41 1.51 30.65 -9.95
C HIS A 41 2.56 29.88 -9.11
N TYR A 42 3.14 30.51 -8.09
CA TYR A 42 4.19 29.91 -7.25
C TYR A 42 3.68 29.46 -5.88
N TYR A 43 2.36 29.47 -5.61
CA TYR A 43 1.88 29.05 -4.29
C TYR A 43 2.15 27.57 -4.00
N ASP A 44 2.15 26.71 -5.01
CA ASP A 44 2.47 25.29 -4.84
C ASP A 44 3.90 25.09 -4.33
N GLN A 45 4.82 25.99 -4.69
CA GLN A 45 6.20 25.98 -4.17
C GLN A 45 6.29 26.45 -2.72
N VAL A 46 5.31 27.21 -2.23
CA VAL A 46 5.23 27.64 -0.83
C VAL A 46 4.60 26.54 0.04
N LEU A 47 3.73 25.74 -0.55
CA LEU A 47 2.98 24.67 0.11
C LEU A 47 3.63 23.29 -0.12
N ASP A 48 4.87 23.25 -0.62
CA ASP A 48 5.61 22.03 -0.96
C ASP A 48 5.80 21.06 0.22
N MET A 49 5.73 21.57 1.45
CA MET A 49 5.80 20.79 2.69
C MET A 49 4.48 20.08 3.06
N VAL A 50 3.38 20.39 2.37
CA VAL A 50 2.06 19.82 2.63
C VAL A 50 1.60 19.07 1.39
N SER A 51 1.53 17.75 1.49
CA SER A 51 0.96 16.90 0.45
C SER A 51 -0.55 17.16 0.31
N ASP A 52 -1.08 16.86 -0.87
CA ASP A 52 -2.53 16.78 -1.05
C ASP A 52 -3.17 15.74 -0.12
N ASP A 53 -4.42 15.98 0.24
CA ASP A 53 -5.21 15.04 1.04
C ASP A 53 -5.27 13.66 0.36
N ILE A 54 -5.08 12.61 1.16
CA ILE A 54 -5.44 11.25 0.75
C ILE A 54 -6.97 11.14 0.91
N PRO A 55 -7.73 10.90 -0.17
CA PRO A 55 -9.19 10.80 -0.07
C PRO A 55 -9.61 9.68 0.88
N GLU A 56 -10.69 9.90 1.65
CA GLU A 56 -11.18 8.95 2.66
C GLU A 56 -11.39 7.53 2.10
N HIS A 57 -11.94 7.41 0.88
CA HIS A 57 -12.15 6.10 0.24
C HIS A 57 -10.86 5.31 0.00
N ILE A 58 -9.70 5.96 -0.11
CA ILE A 58 -8.40 5.30 -0.23
C ILE A 58 -8.01 4.69 1.13
N SER A 59 -8.16 5.46 2.21
CA SER A 59 -7.93 4.99 3.57
C SER A 59 -8.84 3.81 3.92
N ASP A 60 -10.14 3.91 3.61
CA ASP A 60 -11.11 2.83 3.79
C ASP A 60 -10.72 1.58 2.98
N GLU A 61 -10.30 1.75 1.74
CA GLU A 61 -9.86 0.64 0.89
C GLU A 61 -8.60 -0.03 1.46
N VAL A 62 -7.62 0.73 1.95
CA VAL A 62 -6.44 0.17 2.61
C VAL A 62 -6.84 -0.64 3.84
N PHE A 63 -7.67 -0.09 4.74
CA PHE A 63 -8.13 -0.84 5.92
C PHE A 63 -8.90 -2.11 5.55
N LEU A 64 -9.76 -2.06 4.53
CA LEU A 64 -10.47 -3.25 4.05
C LEU A 64 -9.51 -4.32 3.54
N ILE A 65 -8.48 -3.93 2.78
CA ILE A 65 -7.46 -4.84 2.26
C ILE A 65 -6.66 -5.46 3.42
N LEU A 66 -6.16 -4.65 4.35
CA LEU A 66 -5.40 -5.13 5.50
C LEU A 66 -6.22 -6.08 6.39
N ASN A 67 -7.49 -5.75 6.65
CA ASN A 67 -8.40 -6.61 7.41
C ASN A 67 -8.67 -7.94 6.70
N MET A 68 -8.83 -7.93 5.39
CA MET A 68 -8.99 -9.15 4.60
C MET A 68 -7.76 -10.05 4.73
N PHE A 69 -6.54 -9.49 4.58
CA PHE A 69 -5.30 -10.26 4.71
C PHE A 69 -5.11 -10.82 6.12
N ARG A 70 -5.46 -10.05 7.17
CA ARG A 70 -5.44 -10.52 8.55
C ARG A 70 -6.39 -11.70 8.74
N ALA A 71 -7.62 -11.59 8.22
CA ALA A 71 -8.60 -12.68 8.30
C ALA A 71 -8.11 -13.93 7.56
N LEU A 72 -7.49 -13.77 6.39
CA LEU A 72 -6.91 -14.88 5.62
C LEU A 72 -5.76 -15.57 6.35
N GLN A 73 -4.81 -14.82 6.91
CA GLN A 73 -3.67 -15.37 7.65
C GLN A 73 -4.12 -16.13 8.89
N LEU A 74 -4.95 -15.51 9.73
CA LEU A 74 -5.46 -16.16 10.96
C LEU A 74 -6.23 -17.45 10.65
N SER A 75 -7.07 -17.43 9.61
CA SER A 75 -7.85 -18.61 9.21
C SER A 75 -6.99 -19.73 8.63
N PHE A 76 -5.85 -19.39 8.01
CA PHE A 76 -4.93 -20.38 7.44
C PHE A 76 -4.01 -20.98 8.52
N GLU A 77 -3.53 -20.18 9.47
CA GLU A 77 -2.72 -20.66 10.60
C GLU A 77 -3.47 -21.64 11.50
N GLU A 78 -4.77 -21.39 11.75
CA GLU A 78 -5.66 -22.33 12.45
C GLU A 78 -5.73 -23.70 11.75
N TRP A 79 -5.53 -23.74 10.43
CA TRP A 79 -5.62 -24.94 9.60
C TRP A 79 -4.28 -25.64 9.36
N ASP A 80 -3.16 -24.93 9.22
CA ASP A 80 -1.82 -25.53 9.06
C ASP A 80 -1.38 -26.29 10.33
N GLY A 81 -1.95 -25.94 11.49
CA GLY A 81 -1.86 -26.73 12.72
C GLY A 81 -2.56 -28.10 12.65
N GLN A 82 -3.32 -28.40 11.58
CA GLN A 82 -4.04 -29.64 11.35
C GLN A 82 -3.60 -30.30 10.02
N GLU A 83 -2.45 -30.98 10.07
CA GLU A 83 -1.97 -32.00 9.11
C GLU A 83 -1.89 -31.64 7.61
N GLN A 84 -0.68 -31.35 7.11
CA GLN A 84 -0.25 -31.79 5.78
C GLN A 84 1.17 -32.41 5.80
N PRO A 85 1.38 -33.60 5.20
CA PRO A 85 2.70 -34.19 5.06
C PRO A 85 3.64 -33.33 4.20
N GLU A 86 4.85 -33.12 4.72
CA GLU A 86 6.01 -32.39 4.17
C GLU A 86 6.28 -32.57 2.66
N ALA A 87 5.81 -33.67 2.05
CA ALA A 87 6.08 -34.06 0.67
C ALA A 87 5.27 -33.31 -0.41
N SER A 88 4.35 -32.41 -0.04
CA SER A 88 3.41 -31.77 -1.00
C SER A 88 3.69 -30.29 -1.30
N ARG A 89 4.77 -29.70 -0.76
CA ARG A 89 5.15 -28.31 -1.07
C ARG A 89 5.82 -28.24 -2.45
N PRO A 90 5.19 -27.67 -3.49
CA PRO A 90 5.86 -27.48 -4.77
C PRO A 90 6.95 -26.41 -4.61
N ALA A 91 8.06 -26.57 -5.33
CA ALA A 91 9.07 -25.53 -5.43
C ALA A 91 8.41 -24.27 -6.00
N ALA A 92 8.74 -23.09 -5.45
CA ALA A 92 8.15 -21.82 -5.84
C ALA A 92 8.17 -21.59 -7.37
N SER A 93 9.09 -22.22 -8.11
CA SER A 93 9.27 -22.13 -9.56
C SER A 93 8.09 -22.65 -10.41
N ASP A 94 7.15 -23.35 -9.78
CA ASP A 94 6.09 -24.12 -10.46
C ASP A 94 4.69 -23.48 -10.30
N MET A 95 4.57 -22.15 -10.33
CA MET A 95 3.26 -21.48 -10.36
C MET A 95 2.45 -21.75 -11.64
N LEU A 96 3.09 -22.29 -12.69
CA LEU A 96 2.43 -22.69 -13.94
C LEU A 96 1.78 -24.09 -13.85
N SER A 97 2.16 -24.89 -12.85
CA SER A 97 1.62 -26.21 -12.53
C SER A 97 0.64 -26.12 -11.36
N ALA A 98 -0.16 -25.04 -11.34
CA ALA A 98 -1.08 -24.82 -10.25
C ALA A 98 -2.15 -25.91 -10.20
N LYS A 99 -2.13 -26.74 -9.15
CA LYS A 99 -3.14 -27.77 -8.96
C LYS A 99 -4.45 -27.09 -8.58
N PRO A 100 -5.58 -27.39 -9.27
CA PRO A 100 -6.88 -26.89 -8.88
C PRO A 100 -7.14 -27.21 -7.40
N GLY A 101 -7.40 -26.18 -6.59
CA GLY A 101 -7.63 -26.32 -5.15
C GLY A 101 -6.39 -26.21 -4.25
N GLN A 102 -5.19 -25.94 -4.76
CA GLN A 102 -4.03 -25.65 -3.91
C GLN A 102 -3.98 -24.15 -3.54
N ILE A 103 -3.78 -23.86 -2.25
CA ILE A 103 -3.54 -22.50 -1.76
C ILE A 103 -2.03 -22.25 -1.80
N TYR A 104 -1.63 -21.12 -2.37
CA TYR A 104 -0.24 -20.68 -2.41
C TYR A 104 0.03 -19.77 -1.20
N PRO A 105 0.98 -20.08 -0.32
CA PRO A 105 1.31 -19.20 0.81
C PRO A 105 1.58 -17.75 0.36
N GLU A 106 2.16 -17.59 -0.84
CA GLU A 106 2.51 -16.30 -1.42
C GLU A 106 1.31 -15.40 -1.77
N ILE A 107 0.10 -15.97 -1.93
CA ILE A 107 -1.14 -15.20 -2.20
C ILE A 107 -1.86 -14.79 -0.91
N LEU A 108 -1.51 -15.42 0.22
CA LEU A 108 -2.01 -15.06 1.56
C LEU A 108 -1.16 -13.98 2.20
N GLU A 109 0.02 -13.71 1.67
CA GLU A 109 0.89 -12.63 2.11
C GLU A 109 0.40 -11.30 1.52
N PHE A 110 0.09 -10.34 2.38
CA PHE A 110 -0.02 -8.94 1.94
C PHE A 110 1.34 -8.54 1.36
N ARG A 111 1.40 -7.89 0.20
CA ARG A 111 2.67 -7.50 -0.46
C ARG A 111 2.87 -5.98 -0.53
N GLY A 112 1.96 -5.22 0.04
CA GLY A 112 1.94 -3.78 -0.12
C GLY A 112 1.40 -3.32 -1.47
N PHE A 113 1.78 -2.11 -1.85
CA PHE A 113 1.26 -1.40 -3.02
C PHE A 113 2.42 -0.83 -3.83
N SER A 114 2.19 -0.55 -5.12
CA SER A 114 3.25 0.02 -5.94
C SER A 114 3.50 1.47 -5.56
N ARG A 115 4.72 1.83 -5.16
CA ARG A 115 5.10 3.23 -4.92
C ARG A 115 4.88 4.13 -6.13
N HIS A 116 5.00 3.56 -7.34
CA HIS A 116 4.90 4.31 -8.58
C HIS A 116 3.45 4.46 -9.09
N TRP A 117 2.68 3.37 -9.04
CA TRP A 117 1.33 3.33 -9.65
C TRP A 117 0.19 3.49 -8.65
N GLU A 118 0.45 3.29 -7.36
CA GLU A 118 -0.54 3.20 -6.28
C GLU A 118 -0.06 4.00 -5.06
N PHE A 119 0.59 5.14 -5.32
CA PHE A 119 1.32 5.91 -4.32
C PHE A 119 0.49 6.27 -3.08
N GLN A 120 -0.77 6.68 -3.25
CA GLN A 120 -1.63 7.06 -2.12
C GLN A 120 -1.91 5.86 -1.20
N HIS A 121 -2.24 4.69 -1.76
CA HIS A 121 -2.41 3.45 -1.00
C HIS A 121 -1.09 3.01 -0.34
N PHE A 122 0.02 3.07 -1.07
CA PHE A 122 1.35 2.77 -0.55
C PHE A 122 1.69 3.67 0.65
N SER A 123 1.53 4.98 0.50
CA SER A 123 1.89 5.97 1.51
C SER A 123 1.04 5.78 2.77
N PHE A 124 -0.27 5.60 2.60
CA PHE A 124 -1.18 5.43 3.74
C PHE A 124 -0.94 4.08 4.44
N ALA A 125 -0.77 2.99 3.70
CA ALA A 125 -0.48 1.68 4.29
C ALA A 125 0.85 1.67 5.05
N SER A 126 1.88 2.33 4.53
CA SER A 126 3.18 2.45 5.22
C SER A 126 3.02 3.19 6.54
N PHE A 127 2.30 4.32 6.55
CA PHE A 127 2.00 5.06 7.78
C PHE A 127 1.24 4.19 8.81
N VAL A 128 0.18 3.51 8.38
CA VAL A 128 -0.65 2.69 9.28
C VAL A 128 0.16 1.56 9.93
N ILE A 129 1.05 0.91 9.15
CA ILE A 129 1.82 -0.24 9.62
C ILE A 129 3.03 0.19 10.46
N ASP A 130 3.81 1.17 9.99
CA ASP A 130 5.10 1.52 10.62
C ASP A 130 4.97 2.61 11.69
N GLU A 131 4.04 3.56 11.53
CA GLU A 131 3.97 4.75 12.38
C GLU A 131 2.79 4.71 13.35
N ASP A 132 1.60 4.30 12.90
CA ASP A 132 0.41 4.17 13.76
C ASP A 132 0.43 2.88 14.61
N GLY A 133 1.25 1.89 14.23
CA GLY A 133 1.41 0.62 14.95
C GLY A 133 0.21 -0.34 14.79
N GLN A 134 -0.64 -0.13 13.78
CA GLN A 134 -1.70 -1.09 13.44
C GLN A 134 -1.21 -2.07 12.38
N TYR A 135 -1.59 -3.35 12.51
CA TYR A 135 -1.16 -4.40 11.56
C TYR A 135 0.35 -4.66 11.57
N GLU A 136 0.99 -4.60 12.75
CA GLU A 136 2.41 -4.91 12.96
C GLU A 136 2.81 -6.29 12.43
N GLU A 137 1.86 -7.25 12.38
CA GLU A 137 2.10 -8.58 11.79
C GLU A 137 2.46 -8.54 10.30
N PHE A 138 2.18 -7.42 9.61
CA PHE A 138 2.61 -7.21 8.23
C PHE A 138 3.93 -6.46 8.10
N SER A 139 4.53 -6.03 9.21
CA SER A 139 5.76 -5.24 9.20
C SER A 139 6.93 -6.03 8.63
N ARG A 140 7.74 -5.37 7.77
CA ARG A 140 8.90 -6.00 7.15
C ARG A 140 10.04 -5.01 6.87
N PRO A 141 11.31 -5.42 7.08
CA PRO A 141 12.47 -4.53 6.91
C PRO A 141 12.61 -3.92 5.51
N GLU A 142 12.22 -4.66 4.46
CA GLU A 142 12.26 -4.22 3.07
C GLU A 142 11.12 -3.27 2.68
N GLY A 143 10.12 -3.09 3.56
CA GLY A 143 8.96 -2.23 3.35
C GLY A 143 7.85 -2.86 2.49
N TYR A 144 6.98 -2.00 1.95
CA TYR A 144 5.71 -2.39 1.32
C TYR A 144 5.61 -2.02 -0.16
N ASP A 145 6.72 -1.82 -0.85
CA ASP A 145 6.67 -1.57 -2.28
C ASP A 145 6.52 -2.89 -3.03
N SER A 146 5.34 -3.13 -3.58
CA SER A 146 5.06 -4.35 -4.35
C SER A 146 5.78 -4.35 -5.71
N LEU A 147 6.38 -3.23 -6.13
CA LEU A 147 7.03 -2.99 -7.43
C LEU A 147 6.08 -3.12 -8.65
N ARG A 148 4.83 -3.53 -8.44
CA ARG A 148 3.81 -3.72 -9.48
C ARG A 148 2.41 -3.44 -8.93
N PRO A 149 1.44 -3.01 -9.76
CA PRO A 149 0.08 -2.75 -9.30
C PRO A 149 -0.57 -3.99 -8.66
N MET A 150 -1.12 -3.85 -7.46
CA MET A 150 -1.79 -4.92 -6.71
C MET A 150 -3.29 -4.67 -6.51
N LEU A 151 -3.77 -3.44 -6.63
CA LEU A 151 -5.17 -3.07 -6.42
C LEU A 151 -6.15 -3.89 -7.27
N PRO A 152 -5.91 -4.20 -8.56
CA PRO A 152 -6.84 -5.03 -9.32
C PRO A 152 -7.05 -6.41 -8.68
N GLN A 153 -5.99 -7.00 -8.13
CA GLN A 153 -6.04 -8.28 -7.43
C GLN A 153 -6.71 -8.14 -6.07
N TYR A 154 -6.33 -7.14 -5.27
CA TYR A 154 -6.92 -6.93 -3.95
C TYR A 154 -8.40 -6.62 -4.03
N ARG A 155 -8.84 -5.81 -4.99
CA ARG A 155 -10.27 -5.55 -5.26
C ARG A 155 -11.01 -6.81 -5.71
N TYR A 156 -10.37 -7.70 -6.46
CA TYR A 156 -10.96 -9.00 -6.80
C TYR A 156 -11.17 -9.84 -5.54
N MET A 157 -10.13 -9.98 -4.72
CA MET A 157 -10.19 -10.74 -3.46
C MET A 157 -11.24 -10.15 -2.51
N LEU A 158 -11.32 -8.82 -2.38
CA LEU A 158 -12.32 -8.13 -1.56
C LEU A 158 -13.75 -8.44 -2.02
N ARG A 159 -13.99 -8.52 -3.34
CA ARG A 159 -15.31 -8.93 -3.86
C ARG A 159 -15.65 -10.35 -3.42
N GLN A 160 -14.72 -11.29 -3.58
CA GLN A 160 -14.96 -12.67 -3.13
C GLN A 160 -15.15 -12.76 -1.62
N TRP A 161 -14.34 -12.03 -0.85
CA TRP A 161 -14.44 -11.98 0.60
C TRP A 161 -15.79 -11.41 1.05
N SER A 162 -16.32 -10.41 0.36
CA SER A 162 -17.66 -9.88 0.66
C SER A 162 -18.78 -10.91 0.44
N LEU A 163 -18.58 -11.87 -0.47
CA LEU A 163 -19.58 -12.90 -0.80
C LEU A 163 -19.61 -14.07 0.20
N THR A 164 -18.56 -14.27 1.00
CA THR A 164 -18.56 -15.33 2.03
C THR A 164 -19.53 -15.02 3.17
N GLY A 165 -19.87 -13.74 3.37
CA GLY A 165 -20.71 -13.29 4.49
C GLY A 165 -20.04 -13.39 5.86
N ARG A 166 -18.79 -13.90 5.93
CA ARG A 166 -17.99 -14.03 7.15
C ARG A 166 -16.79 -13.10 7.10
N LYS A 167 -16.65 -12.26 8.12
CA LYS A 167 -15.53 -11.32 8.24
C LYS A 167 -14.29 -11.91 8.94
N GLN A 168 -14.45 -13.05 9.63
CA GLN A 168 -13.40 -13.72 10.41
C GLN A 168 -13.65 -15.24 10.39
N ALA A 169 -12.63 -16.05 10.73
CA ALA A 169 -12.68 -17.51 10.79
C ALA A 169 -13.22 -18.16 9.50
N LEU A 170 -12.49 -17.93 8.41
CA LEU A 170 -12.80 -18.44 7.08
C LEU A 170 -12.49 -19.95 7.01
N SER A 171 -13.35 -20.72 6.38
CA SER A 171 -13.06 -22.12 6.02
C SER A 171 -12.03 -22.19 4.89
N LEU A 172 -11.37 -23.34 4.74
CA LEU A 172 -10.42 -23.56 3.65
C LEU A 172 -11.04 -23.34 2.26
N GLU A 173 -12.32 -23.67 2.08
CA GLU A 173 -13.05 -23.44 0.83
C GLU A 173 -13.25 -21.95 0.57
N GLU A 174 -13.59 -21.18 1.61
CA GLU A 174 -13.70 -19.72 1.53
C GLU A 174 -12.34 -19.06 1.24
N VAL A 175 -11.27 -19.52 1.89
CA VAL A 175 -9.90 -19.04 1.61
C VAL A 175 -9.55 -19.30 0.14
N ARG A 176 -9.76 -20.52 -0.36
CA ARG A 176 -9.53 -20.88 -1.78
C ARG A 176 -10.34 -20.02 -2.73
N PHE A 177 -11.61 -19.78 -2.40
CA PHE A 177 -12.50 -18.97 -3.20
C PHE A 177 -12.02 -17.52 -3.29
N ILE A 178 -11.62 -16.92 -2.16
CA ILE A 178 -11.08 -15.57 -2.09
C ILE A 178 -9.78 -15.43 -2.88
N THR A 179 -8.89 -16.41 -2.75
CA THR A 179 -7.56 -16.39 -3.39
C THR A 179 -7.57 -16.95 -4.81
N SER A 180 -8.72 -17.35 -5.34
CA SER A 180 -8.80 -17.88 -6.70
C SER A 180 -8.36 -16.79 -7.68
N LEU A 181 -7.39 -17.11 -8.55
CA LEU A 181 -6.99 -16.15 -9.58
C LEU A 181 -8.08 -16.09 -10.65
N PRO A 182 -8.49 -14.91 -11.13
CA PRO A 182 -9.28 -14.83 -12.35
C PRO A 182 -8.44 -15.44 -13.49
N ASP A 183 -9.05 -16.39 -14.20
CA ASP A 183 -8.57 -17.28 -15.28
C ASP A 183 -7.21 -16.96 -15.96
N ALA A 184 -6.47 -18.03 -16.30
CA ALA A 184 -5.17 -18.24 -16.98
C ALA A 184 -4.22 -17.06 -17.34
N ASP A 185 -4.69 -15.87 -17.68
CA ASP A 185 -3.87 -14.70 -17.99
C ASP A 185 -3.29 -14.02 -16.74
N ALA A 186 -3.94 -14.14 -15.57
CA ALA A 186 -3.35 -13.67 -14.32
C ALA A 186 -2.08 -14.46 -13.96
N VAL A 187 -2.07 -15.78 -14.19
CA VAL A 187 -0.90 -16.65 -13.94
C VAL A 187 0.30 -16.26 -14.81
N ARG A 188 0.06 -15.73 -16.01
CA ARG A 188 1.12 -15.21 -16.92
C ARG A 188 1.81 -13.96 -16.38
N LEU A 189 1.13 -13.16 -15.56
CA LEU A 189 1.73 -12.01 -14.85
C LEU A 189 2.69 -12.46 -13.74
N PHE A 190 2.49 -13.63 -13.14
CA PHE A 190 3.36 -14.17 -12.08
C PHE A 190 4.54 -14.99 -12.63
N SER A 191 4.47 -15.50 -13.86
CA SER A 191 5.46 -16.43 -14.42
C SER A 191 6.51 -15.79 -15.34
N ARG A 192 6.31 -14.55 -15.84
CA ARG A 192 7.23 -13.94 -16.82
C ARG A 192 8.53 -13.32 -16.28
N GLN A 193 8.77 -13.28 -14.96
CA GLN A 193 9.99 -12.62 -14.43
C GLN A 193 10.97 -13.50 -13.65
N ARG A 194 10.78 -14.83 -13.58
CA ARG A 194 11.85 -15.72 -13.09
C ARG A 194 12.95 -16.03 -14.12
N GLY A 195 12.82 -15.53 -15.35
CA GLY A 195 13.68 -15.93 -16.48
C GLY A 195 14.77 -14.96 -16.91
N GLN A 196 15.00 -13.82 -16.24
CA GLN A 196 16.00 -12.84 -16.70
C GLN A 196 17.07 -12.39 -15.69
N ASN A 197 17.23 -13.07 -14.55
CA ASN A 197 18.32 -12.77 -13.62
C ASN A 197 19.31 -13.91 -13.40
N THR A 198 19.63 -14.65 -14.46
CA THR A 198 20.82 -15.52 -14.53
C THR A 198 21.47 -15.42 -15.92
N ALA A 199 22.03 -14.26 -16.25
CA ALA A 199 23.07 -14.11 -17.28
C ALA A 199 23.66 -12.69 -17.23
N ASN A 200 24.64 -12.47 -16.36
CA ASN A 200 25.93 -11.81 -16.64
C ASN A 200 26.73 -11.64 -15.35
#